data_AF-A0A7J8IZX9-F1
#
_entry.id   AF-A0A7J8IZX9-F1
#
_cell.length_a   1.000
_cell.length_b   1.000
_cell.length_c   1.000
_cell.angle_alpha   90.00
_cell.angle_beta   90.00
_cell.angle_gamma   90.00
#
_symmetry.space_group_name_H-M   'P 1'
#
loop_
_entity.id
_entity.type
_entity.pdbx_description
1 polymer ?
#
loop_
_entity_poly.entity_id
_entity_poly.type
_entity_poly.pdbx_seq_one_letter_code
_entity_poly.pdbx_strand_id
1 'polypeptide(L)'
;MLMRFYKLQDEAKQFMEWNGKPVRELNDSKWLYDLAFIMYITKYVSDLNVKLQGPNQLLSSLLSNVKSCEAKLRLWKVQLKRNNMEHFPTLEGQKLSMTFEYAGECVKIIEAFNERFKDVESKQMELRNFATPFNVEPTDVPDNLQHEIIQL
;
A
#
# COMPACT_ATOMS: atom_id res chain seq x y z
N MET A 1 14.01 6.56 0.64
CA MET A 1 14.47 7.96 0.48
C MET A 1 13.63 8.93 1.32
N LEU A 2 12.31 9.02 1.13
CA LEU A 2 11.43 9.93 1.88
C LEU A 2 11.47 9.77 3.41
N MET A 3 11.50 8.53 3.92
CA MET A 3 11.61 8.29 5.37
C MET A 3 12.92 8.83 5.96
N ARG A 4 14.02 8.78 5.21
CA ARG A 4 15.29 9.34 5.66
C ARG A 4 15.24 10.86 5.66
N PHE A 5 14.62 11.45 4.65
CA PHE A 5 14.42 12.90 4.59
C PHE A 5 13.54 13.39 5.75
N TYR A 6 12.38 12.75 5.99
CA TYR A 6 11.49 13.12 7.08
C TYR A 6 12.17 13.05 8.45
N LYS A 7 12.99 12.02 8.70
CA LYS A 7 13.77 11.90 9.94
C LYS A 7 14.85 12.96 10.11
N LEU A 8 15.31 13.56 9.02
CA LEU A 8 16.38 14.56 8.99
C LEU A 8 15.83 15.95 8.63
N GLN A 9 14.52 16.17 8.76
CA GLN A 9 13.87 17.38 8.25
C GLN A 9 14.35 18.64 9.00
N ASP A 10 14.68 18.52 10.28
CA ASP A 10 15.18 19.63 11.09
C ASP A 10 16.64 19.96 10.73
N GLU A 11 17.48 18.94 10.52
CA GLU A 11 18.86 19.13 10.05
C GLU A 11 18.89 19.67 8.63
N ALA A 12 18.01 19.17 7.75
CA ALA A 12 17.86 19.68 6.39
C ALA A 12 17.41 21.14 6.40
N LYS A 13 16.48 21.52 7.29
CA LYS A 13 16.05 22.89 7.49
C LYS A 13 17.21 23.79 7.93
N GLN A 14 17.92 23.40 9.00
CA GLN A 14 19.07 24.15 9.51
C GLN A 14 20.17 24.32 8.45
N PHE A 15 20.47 23.25 7.72
CA PHE A 15 21.45 23.27 6.65
C PHE A 15 21.05 24.27 5.54
N MET A 16 19.78 24.27 5.15
CA MET A 16 19.27 25.19 4.13
C MET A 16 19.27 26.66 4.61
N GLU A 17 18.97 26.90 5.88
CA GLU A 17 19.07 28.22 6.52
C GLU A 17 20.52 28.72 6.56
N TRP A 18 21.48 27.88 6.96
CA TRP A 18 22.91 28.24 6.95
C TRP A 18 23.44 28.58 5.56
N ASN A 19 22.89 27.95 4.52
CA ASN A 19 23.24 28.25 3.13
C ASN A 19 22.49 29.48 2.56
N GLY A 20 21.72 30.21 3.38
CA GLY A 20 20.96 31.37 2.95
C GLY A 20 19.79 31.04 2.02
N LYS A 21 19.32 29.79 2.02
CA LYS A 21 18.23 29.27 1.17
C LYS A 21 17.10 28.67 2.01
N PRO A 22 16.41 29.46 2.85
CA PRO A 22 15.37 28.92 3.72
C PRO A 22 14.25 28.25 2.92
N VAL A 23 13.83 27.07 3.36
CA VAL A 23 12.73 26.31 2.76
C VAL A 23 11.48 26.53 3.61
N ARG A 24 10.48 27.21 3.03
CA ARG A 24 9.28 27.63 3.77
C ARG A 24 8.43 26.44 4.19
N GLU A 25 8.42 25.41 3.35
CA GLU A 25 7.69 24.16 3.52
C GLU A 25 8.10 23.41 4.80
N LEU A 26 9.38 23.50 5.20
CA LEU A 26 9.89 22.91 6.45
C LEU A 26 9.44 23.67 7.72
N ASN A 27 8.75 24.79 7.56
CA ASN A 27 8.11 25.54 8.65
C ASN A 27 6.58 25.39 8.66
N ASP A 28 6.00 24.78 7.62
CA ASP A 28 4.56 24.62 7.48
C ASP A 28 4.12 23.26 8.05
N SER A 29 3.39 23.28 9.15
CA SER A 29 2.89 22.06 9.79
C SER A 29 2.00 21.23 8.85
N LYS A 30 1.16 21.87 8.00
CA LYS A 30 0.34 21.13 7.04
C LYS A 30 1.23 20.39 6.05
N TRP A 31 2.23 21.08 5.51
CA TRP A 31 3.14 20.48 4.55
C TRP A 31 3.90 19.29 5.15
N LEU A 32 4.36 19.40 6.40
CA LEU A 32 5.02 18.30 7.11
C LEU A 32 4.09 17.09 7.34
N TYR A 33 2.80 17.34 7.60
CA TYR A 33 1.80 16.28 7.70
C TYR A 33 1.51 15.61 6.35
N ASP A 34 1.39 16.40 5.28
CA ASP A 34 1.21 15.88 3.92
C ASP A 34 2.42 15.02 3.52
N LEU A 35 3.63 15.49 3.83
CA LEU A 35 4.87 14.72 3.64
C LEU A 35 4.88 13.42 4.45
N ALA A 36 4.46 13.46 5.72
CA ALA A 36 4.38 12.27 6.56
C ALA A 36 3.39 11.25 5.99
N PHE A 37 2.22 11.69 5.51
CA PHE A 37 1.24 10.82 4.86
C PHE A 37 1.81 10.19 3.58
N ILE A 38 2.41 10.99 2.70
CA ILE A 38 3.05 10.51 1.48
C ILE A 38 4.17 9.51 1.80
N MET A 39 4.96 9.77 2.84
CA MET A 39 6.00 8.85 3.30
C MET A 39 5.41 7.48 3.67
N TYR A 40 4.31 7.43 4.43
CA TYR A 40 3.67 6.17 4.81
C TYR A 40 3.14 5.39 3.60
N ILE A 41 2.39 6.06 2.71
CA ILE A 41 1.86 5.45 1.49
C ILE A 41 3.00 4.94 0.61
N THR A 42 4.01 5.77 0.36
CA THR A 42 5.14 5.42 -0.53
C THR A 42 5.93 4.26 0.04
N LYS A 43 6.18 4.24 1.36
CA LYS A 43 6.83 3.11 2.01
C LYS A 43 6.03 1.83 1.79
N TYR A 44 4.73 1.89 2.01
CA TYR A 44 3.87 0.71 1.90
C TYR A 44 3.82 0.13 0.49
N VAL A 45 3.64 0.98 -0.53
CA VAL A 45 3.64 0.56 -1.93
C VAL A 45 5.04 0.09 -2.37
N SER A 46 6.11 0.70 -1.85
CA SER A 46 7.49 0.25 -2.11
C SER A 46 7.75 -1.14 -1.52
N ASP A 47 7.28 -1.38 -0.29
CA ASP A 47 7.42 -2.67 0.39
C ASP A 47 6.65 -3.76 -0.40
N LEU A 48 5.47 -3.46 -0.96
CA LEU A 48 4.81 -4.36 -1.91
C LEU A 48 5.67 -4.60 -3.16
N ASN A 49 6.18 -3.53 -3.77
CA ASN A 49 6.96 -3.63 -5.01
C ASN A 49 8.18 -4.54 -4.85
N VAL A 50 8.88 -4.47 -3.71
CA VAL A 50 10.00 -5.37 -3.39
C VAL A 50 9.53 -6.82 -3.30
N LYS A 51 8.38 -7.08 -2.65
CA LYS A 51 7.82 -8.44 -2.56
C LYS A 51 7.45 -9.00 -3.94
N LEU A 52 6.87 -8.18 -4.81
CA LEU A 52 6.47 -8.62 -6.15
C LEU A 52 7.67 -8.88 -7.10
N GLN A 53 8.80 -8.21 -6.88
CA GLN A 53 10.00 -8.34 -7.72
C GLN A 53 10.99 -9.40 -7.22
N GLY A 54 10.69 -10.08 -6.11
CA GLY A 54 11.57 -11.12 -5.57
C GLY A 54 11.70 -12.32 -6.51
N PRO A 55 12.87 -12.97 -6.58
CA PRO A 55 13.02 -14.21 -7.36
C PRO A 55 12.24 -15.36 -6.71
N ASN A 56 11.88 -16.37 -7.52
CA ASN A 56 11.27 -17.63 -7.07
C ASN A 56 9.98 -17.45 -6.25
N GLN A 57 9.20 -16.40 -6.52
CA GLN A 57 7.91 -16.18 -5.86
C GLN A 57 6.85 -17.15 -6.39
N LEU A 58 6.17 -17.85 -5.49
CA LEU A 58 4.96 -18.59 -5.84
C LEU A 58 3.85 -17.61 -6.26
N LEU A 59 3.11 -17.97 -7.29
CA LEU A 59 2.00 -17.16 -7.81
C LEU A 59 0.93 -16.88 -6.75
N SER A 60 0.67 -17.85 -5.89
CA SER A 60 -0.19 -17.70 -4.71
C SER A 60 0.32 -16.67 -3.71
N SER A 61 1.65 -16.59 -3.52
CA SER A 61 2.30 -15.59 -2.67
C SER A 61 2.17 -14.19 -3.27
N LEU A 62 2.39 -14.04 -4.57
CA LEU A 62 2.19 -12.77 -5.29
C LEU A 62 0.75 -12.28 -5.16
N LEU A 63 -0.23 -13.15 -5.41
CA LEU A 63 -1.66 -12.83 -5.27
C LEU A 63 -2.00 -12.41 -3.83
N SER A 64 -1.51 -13.15 -2.83
CA SER A 64 -1.70 -12.83 -1.41
C SER A 64 -1.10 -11.47 -1.05
N ASN A 65 0.09 -11.14 -1.57
CA ASN A 65 0.72 -9.84 -1.36
C ASN A 65 -0.10 -8.69 -1.95
N VAL A 66 -0.63 -8.84 -3.16
CA VAL A 66 -1.52 -7.84 -3.80
C VAL A 66 -2.80 -7.66 -2.98
N LYS A 67 -3.47 -8.75 -2.59
CA LYS A 67 -4.72 -8.69 -1.82
C LYS A 67 -4.53 -8.13 -0.41
N SER A 68 -3.42 -8.47 0.25
CA SER A 68 -3.06 -7.87 1.54
C SER A 68 -2.78 -6.37 1.40
N CYS A 69 -2.17 -5.95 0.27
CA CYS A 69 -1.97 -4.54 -0.05
C CYS A 69 -3.29 -3.78 -0.15
N GLU A 70 -4.19 -4.28 -1.00
CA GLU A 70 -5.53 -3.73 -1.21
C GLU A 70 -6.33 -3.63 0.10
N ALA A 71 -6.34 -4.70 0.91
CA ALA A 71 -7.06 -4.75 2.17
C ALA A 71 -6.59 -3.68 3.18
N LYS A 72 -5.27 -3.48 3.30
CA LYS A 72 -4.71 -2.44 4.18
C LYS A 72 -5.02 -1.02 3.70
N LEU A 73 -4.96 -0.75 2.39
CA LEU A 73 -5.37 0.55 1.85
C LEU A 73 -6.85 0.85 2.16
N ARG A 74 -7.73 -0.15 2.01
CA ARG A 74 -9.15 -0.05 2.38
C ARG A 74 -9.35 0.19 3.88
N LEU A 75 -8.57 -0.48 4.73
CA LEU A 75 -8.59 -0.28 6.17
C LEU A 75 -8.17 1.15 6.55
N TRP A 76 -7.07 1.65 5.99
CA TRP A 76 -6.58 3.01 6.24
C TRP A 76 -7.60 4.06 5.83
N LYS A 77 -8.26 3.91 4.67
CA LYS A 77 -9.37 4.77 4.27
C LYS A 77 -10.44 4.86 5.35
N VAL A 78 -10.86 3.72 5.93
CA VAL A 78 -11.90 3.68 6.97
C VAL A 78 -11.41 4.30 8.28
N GLN A 79 -10.18 4.01 8.69
CA GLN A 79 -9.57 4.56 9.90
C GLN A 79 -9.40 6.09 9.81
N LEU A 80 -8.89 6.61 8.70
CA LEU A 80 -8.73 8.04 8.47
C LEU A 80 -10.07 8.80 8.50
N LYS A 81 -11.15 8.21 7.96
CA LYS A 81 -12.52 8.76 8.09
C LYS A 81 -13.04 8.79 9.51
N ARG A 82 -12.53 7.91 10.38
CA ARG A 82 -12.87 7.83 11.81
C ARG A 82 -11.88 8.59 12.69
N ASN A 83 -10.95 9.33 12.10
CA ASN A 83 -9.85 9.99 12.81
C ASN A 83 -9.01 9.02 13.67
N ASN A 84 -8.90 7.76 13.25
CA ASN A 84 -8.05 6.78 13.91
C ASN A 84 -6.65 6.82 13.27
N MET A 85 -5.65 7.26 14.06
CA MET A 85 -4.25 7.40 13.66
C MET A 85 -3.33 6.31 14.20
N GLU A 86 -3.86 5.19 14.70
CA GLU A 86 -3.07 4.11 15.30
C GLU A 86 -1.95 3.58 14.40
N HIS A 87 -2.16 3.58 13.07
CA HIS A 87 -1.14 3.19 12.09
C HIS A 87 -0.36 4.36 11.47
N PHE A 88 -0.68 5.58 11.88
CA PHE A 88 -0.08 6.82 11.44
C PHE A 88 0.33 7.71 12.62
N PRO A 89 1.20 7.24 13.54
CA PRO A 89 1.55 8.00 14.75
C PRO A 89 2.16 9.38 14.44
N THR A 90 2.90 9.57 13.35
CA THR A 90 3.39 10.91 12.97
C THR A 90 2.31 11.83 12.39
N LEU A 91 1.07 11.35 12.25
CA LEU A 91 -0.11 12.15 11.90
C LEU A 91 -1.01 12.44 13.13
N GLU A 92 -0.60 12.05 14.33
CA GLU A 92 -1.37 12.29 15.55
C GLU A 92 -1.48 13.80 15.86
N GLY A 93 -2.64 14.24 16.35
CA GLY A 93 -2.91 15.66 16.66
C GLY A 93 -3.38 16.53 15.49
N GLN A 94 -3.60 15.96 14.30
CA GLN A 94 -4.14 16.67 13.16
C GLN A 94 -5.63 17.02 13.29
N LYS A 95 -6.07 18.01 12.48
CA LYS A 95 -7.48 18.38 12.34
C LYS A 95 -8.25 17.32 11.57
N LEU A 96 -9.49 17.07 11.97
CA LEU A 96 -10.42 16.15 11.29
C LEU A 96 -10.51 16.39 9.77
N SER A 97 -10.53 17.65 9.32
CA SER A 97 -10.61 17.97 7.89
C SER A 97 -9.46 17.35 7.07
N MET A 98 -8.26 17.32 7.63
CA MET A 98 -7.05 16.78 6.99
C MET A 98 -7.12 15.26 6.88
N THR A 99 -7.71 14.59 7.87
CA THR A 99 -7.88 13.13 7.85
C THR A 99 -8.90 12.70 6.80
N PHE A 100 -9.95 13.51 6.58
CA PHE A 100 -10.88 13.31 5.48
C PHE A 100 -10.22 13.51 4.11
N GLU A 101 -9.35 14.51 3.95
CA GLU A 101 -8.55 14.71 2.73
C GLU A 101 -7.69 13.46 2.43
N TYR A 102 -6.94 12.95 3.41
CA TYR A 102 -6.12 11.75 3.24
C TYR A 102 -6.94 10.48 2.97
N ALA A 103 -8.14 10.37 3.56
CA ALA A 103 -9.05 9.29 3.20
C ALA A 103 -9.51 9.39 1.74
N GLY A 104 -9.70 10.60 1.22
CA GLY A 104 -9.97 10.87 -0.20
C GLY A 104 -8.80 10.45 -1.09
N GLU A 105 -7.56 10.76 -0.71
CA GLU A 105 -6.37 10.30 -1.44
C GLU A 105 -6.25 8.77 -1.42
N CYS A 106 -6.59 8.11 -0.30
CA CYS A 106 -6.64 6.65 -0.26
C CYS A 106 -7.65 6.07 -1.27
N VAL A 107 -8.78 6.74 -1.55
CA VAL A 107 -9.72 6.29 -2.59
C VAL A 107 -9.06 6.29 -3.96
N LYS A 108 -8.39 7.39 -4.33
CA LYS A 108 -7.69 7.50 -5.62
C LYS A 108 -6.59 6.46 -5.76
N ILE A 109 -5.84 6.20 -4.69
CA ILE A 109 -4.79 5.19 -4.67
C ILE A 109 -5.39 3.79 -4.85
N ILE A 110 -6.51 3.48 -4.18
CA ILE A 110 -7.21 2.19 -4.34
C ILE A 110 -7.71 2.02 -5.78
N GLU A 111 -8.29 3.05 -6.38
CA GLU A 111 -8.76 3.00 -7.78
C GLU A 111 -7.60 2.72 -8.74
N ALA A 112 -6.49 3.47 -8.62
CA ALA A 112 -5.30 3.24 -9.43
C ALA A 112 -4.68 1.85 -9.18
N PHE A 113 -4.73 1.37 -7.94
CA PHE A 113 -4.25 0.03 -7.57
C PHE A 113 -5.08 -1.05 -8.24
N ASN A 114 -6.42 -0.97 -8.16
CA ASN A 114 -7.31 -1.96 -8.76
C ASN A 114 -7.18 -1.97 -10.27
N GLU A 115 -7.08 -0.81 -10.92
CA GLU A 115 -6.90 -0.76 -12.38
C GLU A 115 -5.55 -1.37 -12.79
N ARG A 116 -4.49 -1.16 -12.01
CA ARG A 116 -3.16 -1.76 -12.27
C ARG A 116 -3.14 -3.28 -12.14
N PHE A 117 -3.97 -3.86 -11.26
CA PHE A 117 -4.00 -5.31 -10.98
C PHE A 117 -5.27 -6.00 -11.50
N LYS A 118 -6.01 -5.36 -12.41
CA LYS A 118 -7.28 -5.85 -12.95
C LYS A 118 -7.16 -7.18 -13.70
N ASP A 119 -6.02 -7.40 -14.35
CA ASP A 119 -5.65 -8.65 -15.02
C ASP A 119 -5.37 -9.79 -14.02
N VAL A 120 -4.86 -9.47 -12.83
CA VAL A 120 -4.70 -10.44 -11.74
C VAL A 120 -6.06 -10.84 -11.18
N GLU A 121 -7.02 -9.90 -11.10
CA GLU A 121 -8.39 -10.21 -10.68
C GLU A 121 -9.12 -11.10 -11.68
N SER A 122 -8.98 -10.85 -12.98
CA SER A 122 -9.64 -11.68 -14.01
C SER A 122 -9.14 -13.13 -14.00
N LYS A 123 -7.89 -13.36 -13.57
CA LYS A 123 -7.29 -14.68 -13.43
C LYS A 123 -7.44 -15.29 -12.04
N GLN A 124 -8.04 -14.56 -11.09
CA GLN A 124 -8.04 -14.94 -9.67
C GLN A 124 -8.61 -16.34 -9.42
N MET A 125 -9.63 -16.77 -10.18
CA MET A 125 -10.21 -18.10 -10.06
C MET A 125 -9.22 -19.21 -10.45
N GLU A 126 -8.53 -19.05 -11.59
CA GLU A 126 -7.46 -19.95 -12.01
C GLU A 126 -6.34 -19.98 -10.98
N LEU A 127 -5.91 -18.80 -10.50
CA LEU A 127 -4.85 -18.67 -9.50
C LEU A 127 -5.21 -19.29 -8.15
N ARG A 128 -6.48 -19.23 -7.75
CA ARG A 128 -6.97 -19.81 -6.49
C ARG A 128 -6.88 -21.33 -6.53
N ASN A 129 -7.19 -21.93 -7.66
CA ASN A 129 -7.09 -23.39 -7.85
C ASN A 129 -5.64 -23.86 -7.63
N PHE A 130 -4.65 -23.11 -8.10
CA PHE A 130 -3.23 -23.40 -7.86
C PHE A 130 -2.72 -22.99 -6.47
N ALA A 131 -3.35 -22.01 -5.82
CA ALA A 131 -2.94 -21.56 -4.50
C ALA A 131 -3.36 -22.52 -3.38
N THR A 132 -4.48 -23.22 -3.57
CA THR A 132 -5.03 -24.18 -2.61
C THR A 132 -5.49 -25.47 -3.31
N PRO A 133 -4.61 -26.20 -4.01
CA PRO A 133 -5.01 -27.33 -4.84
C PRO A 133 -5.70 -28.44 -4.04
N PHE A 134 -5.28 -28.64 -2.78
CA PHE A 134 -5.84 -29.65 -1.88
C PHE A 134 -7.21 -29.29 -1.25
N ASN A 135 -7.68 -28.05 -1.40
CA ASN A 135 -8.97 -27.58 -0.86
C ASN A 135 -9.98 -27.27 -1.98
N VAL A 136 -9.74 -27.78 -3.19
CA VAL A 136 -10.58 -27.54 -4.36
C VAL A 136 -11.13 -28.87 -4.84
N GLU A 137 -12.45 -28.96 -4.97
CA GLU A 137 -13.09 -30.14 -5.55
C GLU A 137 -12.72 -30.23 -7.03
N PRO A 138 -12.30 -31.39 -7.56
CA PRO A 138 -11.95 -31.53 -8.98
C PRO A 138 -13.08 -31.13 -9.92
N THR A 139 -14.34 -31.23 -9.49
CA THR A 139 -15.50 -30.80 -10.29
C THR A 139 -15.68 -29.29 -10.39
N ASP A 140 -15.01 -28.51 -9.53
CA ASP A 140 -15.13 -27.05 -9.47
C ASP A 140 -14.09 -26.33 -10.35
N VAL A 141 -13.23 -27.08 -11.05
CA VAL A 141 -12.20 -26.53 -11.95
C VAL A 141 -12.50 -26.86 -13.41
N PRO A 142 -11.95 -26.06 -14.37
CA PRO A 142 -12.08 -26.36 -15.79
C PRO A 142 -11.66 -27.80 -16.13
N ASP A 143 -12.40 -28.47 -17.01
CA ASP A 143 -12.24 -29.89 -17.35
C ASP A 143 -10.78 -30.26 -17.68
N ASN A 144 -10.03 -29.36 -18.33
CA ASN A 144 -8.64 -29.57 -18.70
C ASN A 144 -7.66 -29.59 -17.51
N LEU A 145 -8.07 -29.16 -16.32
CA LEU A 145 -7.24 -29.09 -15.11
C LEU A 145 -7.65 -30.12 -14.04
N GLN A 146 -8.78 -30.81 -14.19
CA GLN A 146 -9.32 -31.71 -13.16
C GLN A 146 -8.36 -32.86 -12.84
N HIS A 147 -7.78 -33.48 -13.88
CA HIS A 147 -6.82 -34.56 -13.71
C HIS A 147 -5.48 -34.08 -13.14
N GLU A 148 -5.04 -32.87 -13.49
CA GLU A 148 -3.79 -32.29 -12.96
C GLU A 148 -3.91 -32.05 -11.46
N ILE A 149 -5.05 -31.52 -10.98
CA ILE A 149 -5.28 -31.26 -9.56
C ILE A 149 -5.35 -32.55 -8.73
N ILE A 150 -5.93 -33.63 -9.27
CA ILE A 150 -5.96 -34.94 -8.59
C ILE A 150 -4.54 -35.52 -8.39
N GLN A 151 -3.58 -35.13 -9.23
CA GLN A 151 -2.22 -35.66 -9.21
C GLN A 151 -1.22 -34.82 -8.40
N LEU A 152 -1.62 -33.63 -7.91
CA LEU A 152 -0.82 -32.77 -7.02
C LEU A 152 -0.71 -33.35 -5.61
#